data_AF-G8T8V7-F1
#
_entry.id   AF-G8T8V7-F1
#
_cell.length_a   1.000
_cell.length_b   1.000
_cell.length_c   1.000
_cell.angle_alpha   90.00
_cell.angle_beta   90.00
_cell.angle_gamma   90.00
#
_symmetry.space_group_name_H-M   'P 1'
#
loop_
_entity.id
_entity.type
_entity.pdbx_description
1 polymer ?
#
loop_
_entity_poly.entity_id
_entity_poly.type
_entity_poly.pdbx_seq_one_letter_code
_entity_poly.pdbx_strand_id
1 'polypeptide(L)'
;MKNSNRDLLILVKEAYINQEAMQYELHQLNTLLGDFETLDSFCQAHEVFDLQKYRILTKKAQLQKIIEKDTLKPFVFICNKN
;
A
#
# COMPACT_ATOMS: atom_id res chain seq x y z
N MET A 1 -5.18 9.78 -3.45
CA MET A 1 -5.54 9.73 -2.01
C MET A 1 -5.27 11.10 -1.41
N LYS A 2 -6.06 11.56 -0.43
CA LYS A 2 -5.86 12.87 0.23
C LYS A 2 -4.44 12.96 0.79
N ASN A 3 -3.84 14.15 0.80
CA ASN A 3 -2.62 14.49 1.52
C ASN A 3 -2.83 14.29 3.02
N SER A 4 -2.87 13.03 3.46
CA SER A 4 -2.76 12.66 4.85
C SER A 4 -1.32 12.94 5.24
N ASN A 5 -1.09 13.68 6.32
CA ASN A 5 0.21 13.68 6.99
C ASN A 5 0.55 12.21 7.27
N ARG A 6 1.45 11.63 6.47
CA ARG A 6 1.87 10.24 6.58
C ARG A 6 2.90 10.18 7.70
N ASP A 7 2.64 9.36 8.72
CA ASP A 7 3.66 9.05 9.72
C ASP A 7 4.61 8.00 9.13
N LEU A 8 5.82 8.44 8.72
CA LEU A 8 6.86 7.58 8.17
C LEU A 8 7.92 7.29 9.24
N LEU A 9 8.03 6.03 9.66
CA LEU A 9 9.15 5.57 10.48
C LEU A 9 10.32 5.19 9.57
N ILE A 10 11.40 5.97 9.61
CA ILE A 10 12.58 5.75 8.76
C ILE A 10 13.79 5.43 9.63
N LEU A 11 14.42 4.30 9.35
CA LEU A 11 15.70 3.94 9.95
C LEU A 11 16.84 4.52 9.11
N VAL A 12 17.56 5.48 9.67
CA VAL A 12 18.70 6.12 9.03
C VAL A 12 19.99 5.62 9.68
N LYS A 13 21.01 5.30 8.87
CA LYS A 13 22.35 4.99 9.38
C LYS A 13 23.10 6.30 9.62
N GLU A 14 23.31 6.64 10.89
CA GLU A 14 23.65 7.96 11.46
C GLU A 14 24.92 8.68 10.97
N ALA A 15 25.59 8.27 9.91
CA ALA A 15 26.95 8.78 9.68
C ALA A 15 26.99 10.24 9.17
N TYR A 16 26.14 10.69 8.24
CA TYR A 16 26.33 12.01 7.60
C TYR A 16 25.08 12.61 6.94
N ILE A 17 23.98 12.85 7.66
CA ILE A 17 22.81 13.52 7.05
C ILE A 17 22.55 14.86 7.72
N ASN A 18 22.90 15.94 7.01
CA ASN A 18 22.42 17.30 7.26
C ASN A 18 20.89 17.28 7.35
N GLN A 19 20.29 18.00 8.30
CA GLN A 19 18.83 18.09 8.47
C GLN A 19 18.11 18.46 7.17
N GLU A 20 18.67 19.34 6.34
CA GLU A 20 18.11 19.69 5.03
C GLU A 20 18.11 18.50 4.05
N ALA A 21 19.21 17.74 4.02
CA ALA A 21 19.29 16.54 3.20
C ALA A 21 18.29 15.48 3.66
N MET A 22 18.09 15.33 4.98
CA MET A 22 17.06 14.43 5.51
C MET A 22 15.65 14.83 5.06
N GLN A 23 15.32 16.13 5.13
CA GLN A 23 14.00 16.62 4.68
C GLN A 23 13.81 16.45 3.17
N TYR A 24 14.87 16.64 2.39
CA TYR A 24 14.82 16.38 0.95
C TYR A 24 14.54 14.90 0.65
N GLU A 25 15.28 13.97 1.27
CA GLU A 25 15.05 12.53 1.09
C GLU A 25 13.65 12.10 1.53
N LEU A 26 13.16 12.63 2.66
CA LEU A 26 11.79 12.42 3.12
C LEU A 26 10.75 12.89 2.09
N HIS A 27 10.96 14.07 1.51
CA HIS A 27 10.08 14.59 0.47
C HIS A 27 10.08 13.70 -0.77
N GLN A 28 11.26 13.28 -1.23
CA GLN A 28 11.40 12.40 -2.39
C GLN A 28 10.71 11.06 -2.15
N LEU A 29 10.88 10.46 -0.96
CA LEU A 29 10.22 9.22 -0.59
C LEU A 29 8.70 9.39 -0.55
N ASN A 30 8.21 10.48 0.03
CA ASN A 30 6.77 10.75 0.11
C ASN A 30 6.13 10.94 -1.27
N THR A 31 6.84 11.59 -2.19
CA THR A 31 6.45 11.75 -3.60
C THR A 31 6.40 10.39 -4.28
N LEU A 32 7.48 9.59 -4.16
CA LEU A 32 7.56 8.25 -4.73
C LEU A 32 6.40 7.36 -4.24
N LEU A 33 6.14 7.31 -2.93
CA LEU A 33 5.04 6.54 -2.38
C LEU A 33 3.68 7.04 -2.92
N GLY A 34 3.51 8.35 -3.11
CA GLY A 34 2.33 8.91 -3.73
C GLY A 34 2.03 8.37 -5.13
N ASP A 35 3.06 8.13 -5.93
CA ASP A 35 2.91 7.61 -7.30
C ASP A 35 2.55 6.12 -7.34
N PHE A 36 2.97 5.34 -6.33
CA PHE A 36 2.75 3.89 -6.28
C PHE A 36 1.57 3.46 -5.40
N GLU A 37 1.09 4.30 -4.49
CA GLU A 37 -0.11 4.07 -3.67
C GLU A 37 -1.40 4.29 -4.48
N THR A 38 -1.49 3.65 -5.64
CA THR A 38 -2.67 3.66 -6.49
C THR A 38 -3.46 2.36 -6.37
N LEU A 39 -4.76 2.43 -6.63
CA LEU A 39 -5.61 1.23 -6.68
C LEU A 39 -5.14 0.25 -7.77
N ASP A 40 -4.51 0.76 -8.82
CA ASP A 40 -3.98 -0.02 -9.93
C ASP A 40 -2.77 -0.82 -9.50
N SER A 41 -1.78 -0.17 -8.89
CA SER A 41 -0.61 -0.83 -8.28
C SER A 41 -1.03 -1.85 -7.24
N PHE A 42 -2.01 -1.52 -6.39
CA PHE A 42 -2.54 -2.45 -5.41
C PHE A 42 -3.11 -3.70 -6.07
N CYS A 43 -4.00 -3.53 -7.06
CA CYS A 43 -4.66 -4.65 -7.74
C CYS A 43 -3.68 -5.52 -8.54
N GLN A 44 -2.56 -4.96 -8.98
CA GLN A 44 -1.50 -5.71 -9.64
C GLN A 44 -0.72 -6.57 -8.63
N ALA A 45 -0.30 -5.98 -7.51
CA ALA A 45 0.54 -6.63 -6.50
C ALA A 45 -0.20 -7.61 -5.58
N HIS A 46 -1.52 -7.49 -5.46
CA HIS A 46 -2.32 -8.30 -4.52
C HIS A 46 -3.29 -9.24 -5.23
N GLU A 47 -3.71 -10.25 -4.50
CA GLU A 47 -4.84 -11.11 -4.80
C GLU A 47 -5.67 -11.36 -3.53
N VAL A 48 -6.92 -11.80 -3.70
CA VAL A 48 -7.80 -12.07 -2.57
C VAL A 48 -8.18 -13.55 -2.52
N PHE A 49 -7.90 -14.17 -1.38
CA PHE A 49 -8.32 -15.51 -1.03
C PHE A 49 -9.68 -15.43 -0.33
N ASP A 50 -10.73 -15.82 -1.03
CA ASP A 50 -12.09 -15.93 -0.49
C ASP A 50 -12.32 -17.40 -0.11
N LEU A 51 -11.94 -17.76 1.12
CA LEU A 51 -12.03 -19.14 1.59
C LEU A 51 -13.47 -19.56 1.88
N GLN A 52 -14.39 -18.60 2.12
CA GLN A 52 -15.82 -18.90 2.24
C GLN A 52 -16.37 -19.53 0.95
N LYS A 53 -15.83 -19.09 -0.19
CA LYS A 53 -16.25 -19.52 -1.53
C LYS A 53 -15.19 -20.33 -2.28
N TYR A 54 -14.12 -20.72 -1.60
CA TYR A 54 -13.02 -21.52 -2.14
C TYR A 54 -12.49 -20.98 -3.48
N ARG A 55 -12.22 -19.67 -3.57
CA ARG A 55 -11.78 -19.03 -4.81
C ARG A 55 -10.72 -17.96 -4.57
N ILE A 56 -9.91 -17.74 -5.59
CA ILE A 56 -8.91 -16.68 -5.64
C ILE A 56 -9.41 -15.60 -6.61
N LEU A 57 -9.41 -14.35 -6.16
CA LEU A 57 -9.81 -13.20 -6.95
C LEU A 57 -8.57 -12.43 -7.36
N THR A 58 -8.42 -12.23 -8.66
CA THR A 58 -7.28 -11.50 -9.27
C THR A 58 -7.74 -10.38 -10.20
N LYS A 59 -9.05 -10.31 -10.51
CA LYS A 59 -9.59 -9.30 -11.42
C LYS A 59 -9.71 -7.95 -10.70
N LYS A 60 -9.13 -6.90 -11.28
CA LYS A 60 -9.16 -5.51 -10.77
C LYS A 60 -10.53 -5.09 -10.21
N ALA A 61 -11.60 -5.26 -11.00
CA ALA A 61 -12.96 -4.86 -10.58
C ALA A 61 -13.49 -5.62 -9.34
N GLN A 62 -13.00 -6.83 -9.08
CA GLN A 62 -13.37 -7.61 -7.89
C GLN A 62 -12.56 -7.17 -6.67
N LEU A 63 -11.24 -6.94 -6.85
CA LEU A 63 -10.36 -6.45 -5.79
C LEU A 63 -10.79 -5.06 -5.33
N GLN A 64 -11.08 -4.16 -6.27
CA GLN A 64 -11.58 -2.81 -5.99
C GLN A 64 -12.80 -2.85 -5.06
N LYS A 65 -13.80 -3.66 -5.40
CA LYS A 65 -15.03 -3.84 -4.60
C LYS A 65 -14.77 -4.41 -3.20
N ILE A 66 -13.63 -5.04 -2.95
CA ILE A 66 -13.27 -5.59 -1.66
C ILE A 66 -12.55 -4.53 -0.81
N ILE A 67 -11.65 -3.76 -1.42
CA ILE A 67 -10.90 -2.68 -0.76
C ILE A 67 -11.82 -1.50 -0.41
N GLU A 68 -12.81 -1.21 -1.25
CA GLU A 68 -13.80 -0.15 -1.00
C GLU A 68 -14.74 -0.44 0.18
N LYS A 69 -14.68 -1.65 0.77
CA LYS A 69 -15.48 -1.99 1.95
C LYS A 69 -14.73 -1.60 3.20
N ASP A 70 -15.44 -0.95 4.12
CA ASP A 70 -14.90 -0.58 5.43
C ASP A 70 -14.45 -1.79 6.27
N THR A 71 -15.05 -2.97 6.02
CA THR A 71 -14.71 -4.20 6.72
C THR A 71 -14.60 -5.39 5.78
N LEU A 72 -13.55 -6.19 5.97
CA LEU A 72 -13.39 -7.48 5.31
C LEU A 72 -14.30 -8.52 5.97
N LYS A 73 -14.89 -9.37 5.13
CA LYS A 73 -15.63 -10.53 5.64
C LYS A 73 -14.66 -11.52 6.29
N PRO A 74 -15.08 -12.25 7.33
CA PRO A 74 -14.27 -13.33 7.90
C PRO A 74 -13.83 -14.32 6.81
N PHE A 75 -12.61 -14.86 6.91
CA PHE A 75 -12.05 -15.80 5.94
C PHE A 75 -11.88 -15.25 4.50
N VAL A 76 -11.81 -13.91 4.37
CA VAL A 76 -11.39 -13.23 3.14
C VAL A 76 -10.06 -12.55 3.43
N PHE A 77 -8.99 -12.98 2.76
CA PHE A 77 -7.63 -12.51 3.00
C PHE A 77 -7.09 -11.80 1.76
N ILE A 78 -6.54 -10.62 1.95
CA ILE A 78 -5.78 -9.91 0.92
C ILE A 78 -4.32 -10.34 1.09
N CYS A 79 -3.76 -10.96 0.07
CA CYS A 79 -2.39 -11.45 0.07
C CYS A 79 -1.58 -10.70 -0.97
N ASN A 80 -0.34 -10.34 -0.62
CA ASN A 80 0.64 -9.88 -1.58
C ASN A 80 1.15 -11.08 -2.40
N LYS A 81 1.42 -10.88 -3.69
CA LYS A 81 1.91 -11.93 -4.59
C LYS A 81 3.43 -12.19 -4.49
N ASN A 82 4.15 -11.39 -3.72
CA ASN A 82 5.59 -11.51 -3.49
C ASN A 82 5.97 -12.58 -2.46
#